data_AF-A0A7K2P7Q2-F1
#
_entry.id   AF-A0A7K2P7Q2-F1
#
_cell.length_a   1.000
_cell.length_b   1.000
_cell.length_c   1.000
_cell.angle_alpha   90.00
_cell.angle_beta   90.00
_cell.angle_gamma   90.00
#
_symmetry.space_group_name_H-M   'P 1'
#
loop_
_entity.id
_entity.type
_entity.pdbx_description
1 polymer ?
#
loop_
_entity_poly.entity_id
_entity_poly.type
_entity_poly.pdbx_seq_one_letter_code
_entity_poly.pdbx_strand_id
1 'polypeptide(L)'
;AGYFLSAFFDNRRREAAGVPSRPLNEIIVRTVLLAILAFAVAIVFNQYKGLPLAVVIFLAFLLLTDFVLRRTAYGRKIFALGGSVEASRRAGINVELVRISVFAIAGGFAAIGGLFVASKIASANQGAGTGEFLMNVIAAAVIGGTSLFGGRGRTWDALLGVMVIVSIQYGLALEGIASPVQYMITGGVLLATVVIDAITRKTQKTAGRA
;
A
#
# COMPACT_ATOMS: atom_id res chain seq x y z
N ALA A 1 -18.02 0.44 -9.43
CA ALA A 1 -18.72 1.72 -9.15
C ALA A 1 -17.76 2.85 -8.72
N GLY A 2 -16.96 2.69 -7.66
CA GLY A 2 -16.11 3.77 -7.11
C GLY A 2 -15.03 4.33 -8.05
N TYR A 3 -14.35 3.47 -8.81
CA TYR A 3 -13.35 3.93 -9.78
C TYR A 3 -13.97 4.74 -10.93
N PHE A 4 -15.13 4.32 -11.45
CA PHE A 4 -15.90 5.03 -12.48
C PHE A 4 -16.29 6.44 -12.02
N LEU A 5 -16.87 6.54 -10.81
CA LEU A 5 -17.23 7.84 -10.22
C LEU A 5 -15.99 8.73 -10.03
N SER A 6 -14.88 8.19 -9.50
CA SER A 6 -13.65 8.96 -9.32
C SER A 6 -13.07 9.51 -10.62
N ALA A 7 -13.19 8.74 -11.70
CA ALA A 7 -12.61 9.10 -12.98
C ALA A 7 -13.54 10.03 -13.78
N PHE A 8 -14.86 9.91 -13.60
CA PHE A 8 -15.85 10.81 -14.15
C PHE A 8 -15.77 12.23 -13.53
N PHE A 9 -15.60 12.31 -12.21
CA PHE A 9 -15.40 13.60 -11.52
C PHE A 9 -14.06 14.26 -11.88
N ASP A 10 -12.99 13.47 -12.05
CA ASP A 10 -11.70 14.01 -12.47
C ASP A 10 -11.67 14.49 -13.93
N ASN A 11 -12.46 13.86 -14.83
CA ASN A 11 -12.58 14.35 -16.20
C ASN A 11 -13.34 15.67 -16.27
N ARG A 12 -14.45 15.81 -15.54
CA ARG A 12 -15.19 17.08 -15.44
C ARG A 12 -14.35 18.22 -14.88
N ARG A 13 -13.49 17.93 -13.89
CA ARG A 13 -12.61 18.93 -13.27
C ARG A 13 -11.44 19.33 -14.18
N ARG A 14 -11.03 18.46 -15.11
CA ARG A 14 -9.98 18.71 -16.10
C ARG A 14 -10.52 19.42 -17.36
N GLU A 15 -11.73 19.09 -17.79
CA GLU A 15 -12.44 19.84 -18.85
C GLU A 15 -12.72 21.28 -18.43
N ALA A 16 -13.11 21.51 -17.17
CA ALA A 16 -13.28 22.86 -16.63
C ALA A 16 -11.96 23.66 -16.52
N ALA A 17 -10.80 23.00 -16.63
CA ALA A 17 -9.48 23.61 -16.49
C ALA A 17 -8.68 23.68 -17.82
N GLY A 18 -9.26 23.27 -18.95
CA GLY A 18 -8.64 23.37 -20.28
C GLY A 18 -7.37 22.53 -20.50
N VAL A 19 -7.13 21.51 -19.65
CA VAL A 19 -5.95 20.63 -19.74
C VAL A 19 -6.28 19.39 -20.57
N PRO A 20 -5.40 18.92 -21.49
CA PRO A 20 -5.65 17.72 -22.29
C PRO A 20 -6.04 16.53 -21.42
N SER A 21 -7.30 16.09 -21.56
CA SER A 21 -7.87 15.00 -20.79
C SER A 21 -7.42 13.66 -21.37
N ARG A 22 -7.23 12.66 -20.49
CA ARG A 22 -7.05 11.28 -20.97
C ARG A 22 -8.37 10.83 -21.59
N PRO A 23 -8.35 10.15 -22.74
CA PRO A 23 -9.58 9.79 -23.42
C PRO A 23 -10.44 8.88 -22.54
N LEU A 24 -11.74 9.15 -22.50
CA LEU A 24 -12.74 8.49 -21.65
C LEU A 24 -12.73 6.96 -21.81
N ASN A 25 -12.30 6.46 -22.97
CA ASN A 25 -12.14 5.05 -23.29
C ASN A 25 -11.11 4.33 -22.39
N GLU A 26 -9.97 4.95 -22.06
CA GLU A 26 -8.92 4.32 -21.23
C GLU A 26 -9.41 4.14 -19.79
N ILE A 27 -10.20 5.10 -19.29
CA ILE A 27 -10.83 5.05 -17.98
C ILE A 27 -11.88 3.94 -17.93
N ILE A 28 -12.78 3.90 -18.92
CA ILE A 28 -13.84 2.90 -18.98
C ILE A 28 -13.25 1.49 -19.11
N VAL A 29 -12.27 1.29 -20.00
CA VAL A 29 -11.62 -0.01 -20.23
C VAL A 29 -10.91 -0.51 -18.97
N ARG A 30 -10.15 0.33 -18.26
CA ARG A 30 -9.53 -0.08 -16.98
C ARG A 30 -10.55 -0.36 -15.89
N THR A 31 -11.63 0.42 -15.82
CA THR A 31 -12.71 0.19 -14.84
C THR A 31 -13.38 -1.15 -15.09
N VAL A 32 -13.69 -1.43 -16.36
CA VAL A 32 -14.39 -2.64 -16.79
C VAL A 32 -13.49 -3.86 -16.63
N LEU A 33 -12.20 -3.78 -16.99
CA LEU A 33 -11.24 -4.86 -16.76
C LEU A 33 -11.09 -5.19 -15.27
N LEU A 34 -10.95 -4.19 -14.40
CA LEU A 34 -10.87 -4.41 -12.95
C LEU A 34 -12.18 -4.98 -12.39
N ALA A 35 -13.33 -4.52 -12.89
CA ALA A 35 -14.64 -5.04 -12.50
C ALA A 35 -14.81 -6.50 -12.94
N ILE A 36 -14.45 -6.84 -14.18
CA ILE A 36 -14.49 -8.21 -14.71
C ILE A 36 -13.58 -9.12 -13.91
N LEU A 37 -12.35 -8.69 -13.63
CA LEU A 37 -11.40 -9.48 -12.84
C LEU A 37 -11.92 -9.72 -11.42
N ALA A 38 -12.46 -8.69 -10.76
CA ALA A 38 -13.07 -8.82 -9.44
C ALA A 38 -14.31 -9.74 -9.44
N PHE A 39 -15.13 -9.66 -10.49
CA PHE A 39 -16.33 -10.49 -10.63
C PHE A 39 -15.97 -11.96 -10.93
N ALA A 40 -14.96 -12.20 -11.77
CA ALA A 40 -14.44 -13.54 -12.05
C ALA A 40 -13.88 -14.19 -10.78
N VAL A 41 -13.08 -13.45 -10.01
CA VAL A 41 -12.58 -13.90 -8.70
C VAL A 41 -13.74 -14.20 -7.74
N ALA A 42 -14.75 -13.32 -7.68
CA ALA A 42 -15.92 -13.54 -6.83
C ALA A 42 -16.69 -14.82 -7.20
N ILE A 43 -16.87 -15.11 -8.49
CA ILE A 43 -17.54 -16.33 -8.97
C ILE A 43 -16.74 -17.57 -8.61
N VAL A 44 -15.42 -17.57 -8.84
CA VAL A 44 -14.54 -18.71 -8.53
C VAL A 44 -14.56 -19.03 -7.03
N PHE A 45 -14.49 -18.01 -6.16
CA PHE A 45 -14.55 -18.22 -4.71
C PHE A 45 -15.94 -18.64 -4.23
N ASN A 46 -17.01 -18.16 -4.86
CA ASN A 46 -18.38 -18.54 -4.52
C ASN A 46 -18.69 -20.01 -4.79
N GLN A 47 -17.99 -20.62 -5.77
CA GLN A 47 -18.16 -22.04 -6.10
C GLN A 47 -17.49 -23.01 -5.11
N TYR A 48 -16.56 -22.55 -4.27
CA TYR A 48 -15.80 -23.43 -3.39
C TYR A 48 -16.26 -23.40 -1.92
N LYS A 49 -16.20 -22.22 -1.26
CA LYS A 49 -16.56 -22.05 0.16
C LYS A 49 -17.20 -20.67 0.45
N GLY A 50 -17.66 -19.97 -0.59
CA GLY A 50 -18.04 -18.57 -0.49
C GLY A 50 -16.83 -17.64 -0.52
N LEU A 51 -17.09 -16.34 -0.66
CA LEU A 51 -16.06 -15.32 -0.73
C LEU A 51 -15.49 -15.05 0.68
N PRO A 52 -14.18 -15.25 0.94
CA PRO A 52 -13.61 -14.99 2.26
C PRO A 52 -13.81 -13.52 2.64
N LEU A 53 -14.58 -13.26 3.71
CA LEU A 53 -14.90 -11.89 4.13
C LEU A 53 -13.63 -11.05 4.39
N ALA A 54 -12.56 -11.68 4.89
CA ALA A 54 -11.27 -11.04 5.08
C ALA A 54 -10.69 -10.47 3.77
N VAL A 55 -10.83 -11.18 2.65
CA VAL A 55 -10.36 -10.72 1.33
C VAL A 55 -11.21 -9.55 0.84
N VAL A 56 -12.53 -9.60 1.04
CA VAL A 56 -13.44 -8.51 0.66
C VAL A 56 -13.12 -7.23 1.43
N ILE A 57 -12.98 -7.35 2.75
CA ILE A 57 -12.66 -6.22 3.62
C ILE A 57 -11.28 -5.66 3.26
N PHE A 58 -10.29 -6.53 3.04
CA PHE A 58 -8.95 -6.11 2.60
C PHE A 58 -8.99 -5.35 1.27
N LEU A 59 -9.69 -5.86 0.25
CA LEU A 59 -9.84 -5.18 -1.03
C LEU A 59 -10.58 -3.83 -0.89
N ALA A 60 -11.60 -3.76 -0.04
CA ALA A 60 -12.29 -2.52 0.25
C ALA A 60 -11.35 -1.46 0.85
N PHE A 61 -10.52 -1.85 1.82
CA PHE A 61 -9.50 -0.97 2.39
C PHE A 61 -8.42 -0.56 1.39
N LEU A 62 -7.99 -1.49 0.54
CA LEU A 62 -6.99 -1.22 -0.50
C LEU A 62 -7.50 -0.16 -1.47
N LEU A 63 -8.74 -0.32 -1.97
CA LEU A 63 -9.37 0.64 -2.88
C LEU A 63 -9.65 1.98 -2.19
N LEU A 64 -10.13 1.97 -0.95
CA LEU A 64 -10.38 3.18 -0.17
C LEU A 64 -9.08 3.98 0.02
N THR A 65 -8.00 3.31 0.42
CA THR A 65 -6.71 3.95 0.69
C THR A 65 -6.07 4.45 -0.59
N ASP A 66 -6.14 3.68 -1.69
CA ASP A 66 -5.66 4.13 -3.01
C ASP A 66 -6.43 5.37 -3.50
N PHE A 67 -7.75 5.38 -3.33
CA PHE A 67 -8.59 6.53 -3.66
C PHE A 67 -8.23 7.75 -2.81
N VAL A 68 -8.13 7.59 -1.48
CA VAL A 68 -7.78 8.69 -0.57
C VAL A 68 -6.39 9.25 -0.92
N LEU A 69 -5.38 8.41 -1.11
CA LEU A 69 -4.02 8.86 -1.38
C LEU A 69 -3.86 9.51 -2.76
N ARG A 70 -4.56 9.02 -3.80
CA ARG A 70 -4.38 9.52 -5.17
C ARG A 70 -5.32 10.65 -5.57
N ARG A 71 -6.56 10.62 -5.09
CA ARG A 71 -7.63 11.50 -5.60
C ARG A 71 -7.98 12.64 -4.65
N THR A 72 -7.58 12.57 -3.38
CA THR A 72 -7.95 13.60 -2.40
C THR A 72 -6.86 14.64 -2.14
N ALA A 73 -7.25 15.80 -1.60
CA ALA A 73 -6.29 16.80 -1.12
C ALA A 73 -5.48 16.29 0.09
N TYR A 74 -6.05 15.38 0.87
CA TYR A 74 -5.39 14.80 2.04
C TYR A 74 -4.17 13.97 1.63
N GLY A 75 -4.30 13.10 0.63
CA GLY A 75 -3.16 12.36 0.06
C GLY A 75 -2.02 13.26 -0.42
N ARG A 76 -2.35 14.35 -1.12
CA ARG A 76 -1.35 15.34 -1.56
C ARG A 76 -0.59 15.98 -0.40
N LYS A 77 -1.26 16.29 0.72
CA LYS A 77 -0.62 16.80 1.94
C LYS A 77 0.33 15.77 2.56
N ILE A 78 -0.03 14.49 2.55
CA ILE A 78 0.83 13.40 3.05
C ILE A 78 2.10 13.28 2.21
N PHE A 79 1.99 13.23 0.88
CA PHE A 79 3.17 13.13 0.01
C PHE A 79 4.05 14.38 0.06
N ALA A 80 3.46 15.58 0.15
CA ALA A 80 4.21 16.82 0.34
C ALA A 80 5.02 16.79 1.65
N LEU A 81 4.38 16.38 2.76
CA LEU A 81 5.04 16.22 4.06
C LEU A 81 6.22 15.24 3.98
N GLY A 82 6.04 14.11 3.28
CA GLY A 82 7.10 13.13 3.10
C GLY A 82 8.28 13.59 2.23
N GLY A 83 8.08 14.60 1.36
CA GLY A 83 9.16 15.17 0.55
C GLY A 83 10.03 16.16 1.33
N SER A 84 9.40 17.10 2.03
CA SER A 84 10.08 18.02 2.95
C SER A 84 9.10 18.58 3.97
N VAL A 85 9.42 18.36 5.26
CA VAL A 85 8.64 18.87 6.39
C VAL A 85 8.70 20.41 6.43
N GLU A 86 9.87 20.98 6.20
CA GLU A 86 10.10 22.43 6.22
C GLU A 86 9.35 23.12 5.07
N ALA A 87 9.37 22.55 3.87
CA ALA A 87 8.64 23.09 2.73
C ALA A 87 7.12 23.02 2.95
N SER A 88 6.64 21.91 3.53
CA SER A 88 5.21 21.74 3.84
C SER A 88 4.72 22.76 4.87
N ARG A 89 5.54 23.05 5.90
CA ARG A 89 5.23 24.08 6.89
C ARG A 89 5.18 25.48 6.25
N ARG A 90 6.11 25.80 5.35
CA ARG A 90 6.10 27.08 4.59
C ARG A 90 4.92 27.18 3.63
N ALA A 91 4.41 26.05 3.12
CA ALA A 91 3.22 25.99 2.28
C ALA A 91 1.89 26.05 3.06
N GLY A 92 1.92 26.32 4.37
CA GLY A 92 0.72 26.44 5.20
C GLY A 92 0.06 25.11 5.56
N ILE A 93 0.74 23.98 5.35
CA ILE A 93 0.23 22.66 5.78
C ILE A 93 0.51 22.50 7.27
N ASN A 94 -0.54 22.21 8.06
CA ASN A 94 -0.37 21.82 9.45
C ASN A 94 0.26 20.42 9.53
N VAL A 95 1.59 20.39 9.66
CA VAL A 95 2.41 19.17 9.72
C VAL A 95 1.98 18.26 10.86
N GLU A 96 1.70 18.83 12.03
CA GLU A 96 1.41 18.08 13.25
C GLU A 96 0.09 17.33 13.12
N LEU A 97 -0.98 18.02 12.70
CA LEU A 97 -2.29 17.39 12.48
C LEU A 97 -2.23 16.30 11.41
N VAL A 98 -1.51 16.54 10.31
CA VAL A 98 -1.35 15.52 9.26
C VAL A 98 -0.61 14.32 9.82
N ARG A 99 0.48 14.52 10.58
CA ARG A 99 1.26 13.43 11.18
C ARG A 99 0.45 12.60 12.17
N ILE A 100 -0.28 13.26 13.08
CA ILE A 100 -1.17 12.59 14.05
C ILE A 100 -2.23 11.78 13.31
N SER A 101 -2.89 12.37 12.29
CA SER A 101 -3.93 11.67 11.53
C SER A 101 -3.39 10.42 10.80
N VAL A 102 -2.19 10.48 10.22
CA VAL A 102 -1.59 9.34 9.53
C VAL A 102 -1.25 8.21 10.51
N PHE A 103 -0.67 8.54 11.67
CA PHE A 103 -0.39 7.53 12.69
C PHE A 103 -1.67 6.93 13.28
N ALA A 104 -2.71 7.72 13.48
CA ALA A 104 -4.02 7.23 13.93
C ALA A 104 -4.65 6.27 12.92
N ILE A 105 -4.61 6.61 11.62
CA ILE A 105 -5.10 5.74 10.54
C ILE A 105 -4.28 4.45 10.47
N ALA A 106 -2.95 4.54 10.56
CA ALA A 106 -2.08 3.37 10.57
C ALA A 106 -2.36 2.45 11.77
N GLY A 107 -2.58 3.02 12.96
CA GLY A 107 -3.02 2.28 14.14
C GLY A 107 -4.38 1.61 13.95
N GLY A 108 -5.32 2.29 13.28
CA GLY A 108 -6.62 1.72 12.90
C GLY A 108 -6.48 0.50 11.97
N PHE A 109 -5.63 0.60 10.94
CA PHE A 109 -5.33 -0.54 10.07
C PHE A 109 -4.64 -1.69 10.81
N ALA A 110 -3.72 -1.37 11.73
CA ALA A 110 -3.07 -2.37 12.57
C ALA A 110 -4.07 -3.08 13.49
N ALA A 111 -5.02 -2.37 14.08
CA ALA A 111 -6.07 -2.96 14.91
C ALA A 111 -6.96 -3.92 14.11
N ILE A 112 -7.40 -3.53 12.91
CA ILE A 112 -8.22 -4.37 12.04
C ILE A 112 -7.42 -5.59 11.54
N GLY A 113 -6.15 -5.40 11.17
CA GLY A 113 -5.24 -6.49 10.83
C GLY A 113 -5.04 -7.48 11.99
N GLY A 114 -4.88 -6.96 13.21
CA GLY A 114 -4.80 -7.76 14.43
C GLY A 114 -6.06 -8.58 14.68
N LEU A 115 -7.25 -8.03 14.43
CA LEU A 115 -8.51 -8.77 14.50
C LEU A 115 -8.54 -9.95 13.51
N PHE A 116 -8.02 -9.78 12.29
CA PHE A 116 -7.91 -10.89 11.34
C PHE A 116 -6.95 -11.98 11.80
N VAL A 117 -5.80 -11.59 12.37
CA VAL A 117 -4.83 -12.55 12.92
C VAL A 117 -5.45 -13.31 14.10
N ALA A 118 -6.10 -12.61 15.03
CA ALA A 118 -6.79 -13.22 16.16
C ALA A 118 -7.92 -14.16 15.72
N SER A 119 -8.71 -13.76 14.73
CA SER A 119 -9.76 -14.60 14.15
C SER A 119 -9.20 -15.85 13.47
N LYS A 120 -8.03 -15.77 12.83
CA LYS A 120 -7.36 -16.90 12.19
C LYS A 120 -6.85 -17.93 13.19
N ILE A 121 -6.27 -17.48 14.31
CA ILE A 121 -5.65 -18.35 15.32
C ILE A 121 -6.68 -18.75 16.41
N ALA A 122 -7.90 -18.19 16.35
CA ALA A 122 -9.00 -18.38 17.32
C ALA A 122 -8.56 -18.18 18.79
N SER A 123 -7.47 -17.45 19.00
CA SER A 123 -6.83 -17.23 20.29
C SER A 123 -5.97 -15.97 20.25
N ALA A 124 -5.72 -15.41 21.44
CA ALA A 124 -4.80 -14.30 21.63
C ALA A 124 -3.60 -14.79 22.46
N ASN A 125 -2.42 -14.82 21.85
CA ASN A 125 -1.18 -15.20 22.53
C ASN A 125 -0.20 -14.01 22.50
N GLN A 126 0.59 -13.84 23.55
CA GLN A 126 1.58 -12.76 23.67
C GLN A 126 2.65 -12.79 22.57
N GLY A 127 2.87 -13.97 21.96
CA GLY A 127 3.75 -14.14 20.81
C GLY A 127 3.19 -13.67 19.46
N ALA A 128 1.88 -13.38 19.37
CA ALA A 128 1.25 -12.95 18.12
C ALA A 128 1.58 -11.48 17.82
N GLY A 129 2.01 -11.19 16.58
CA GLY A 129 2.37 -9.83 16.16
C GLY A 129 3.73 -9.33 16.68
N THR A 130 4.62 -10.23 17.08
CA THR A 130 5.97 -9.92 17.58
C THR A 130 6.93 -9.47 16.46
N GLY A 131 8.21 -9.30 16.78
CA GLY A 131 9.22 -8.67 15.90
C GLY A 131 9.29 -9.20 14.47
N GLU A 132 9.05 -10.50 14.24
CA GLU A 132 8.98 -11.07 12.89
C GLU A 132 7.87 -10.41 12.06
N PHE A 133 6.67 -10.28 12.64
CA PHE A 133 5.52 -9.72 11.95
C PHE A 133 5.79 -8.27 11.54
N LEU A 134 6.38 -7.48 12.44
CA LEU A 134 6.78 -6.10 12.17
C LEU A 134 7.84 -6.03 11.06
N MET A 135 8.84 -6.90 11.10
CA MET A 135 9.88 -6.99 10.06
C MET A 135 9.27 -7.32 8.70
N ASN A 136 8.39 -8.33 8.62
CA ASN A 136 7.76 -8.75 7.38
C ASN A 136 6.86 -7.66 6.79
N VAL A 137 6.12 -6.92 7.63
CA VAL A 137 5.29 -5.79 7.19
C VAL A 137 6.14 -4.65 6.63
N ILE A 138 7.26 -4.30 7.29
CA ILE A 138 8.19 -3.29 6.78
C ILE A 138 8.84 -3.79 5.49
N ALA A 139 9.32 -5.03 5.45
CA ALA A 139 9.92 -5.65 4.26
C ALA A 139 8.96 -5.60 3.07
N ALA A 140 7.70 -6.01 3.26
CA ALA A 140 6.68 -5.97 2.24
C ALA A 140 6.44 -4.54 1.73
N ALA A 141 6.31 -3.56 2.61
CA ALA A 141 6.10 -2.17 2.20
C ALA A 141 7.28 -1.63 1.37
N VAL A 142 8.52 -1.90 1.80
CA VAL A 142 9.74 -1.40 1.15
C VAL A 142 10.01 -2.11 -0.18
N ILE A 143 9.90 -3.44 -0.22
CA ILE A 143 10.03 -4.25 -1.45
C ILE A 143 8.99 -3.84 -2.48
N GLY A 144 7.79 -3.50 -2.00
CA GLY A 144 6.75 -2.94 -2.86
C GLY A 144 7.17 -1.66 -3.58
N GLY A 145 8.08 -0.88 -2.99
CA GLY A 145 8.54 0.41 -3.51
C GLY A 145 8.01 1.62 -2.74
N THR A 146 7.49 1.42 -1.51
CA THR A 146 7.21 2.56 -0.63
C THR A 146 8.50 3.08 -0.01
N SER A 147 8.73 4.39 -0.10
CA SER A 147 9.96 5.03 0.37
C SER A 147 9.98 5.09 1.90
N LEU A 148 11.03 4.56 2.53
CA LEU A 148 11.25 4.71 3.98
C LEU A 148 11.49 6.16 4.40
N PHE A 149 12.01 6.96 3.48
CA PHE A 149 12.33 8.36 3.71
C PHE A 149 11.18 9.31 3.35
N GLY A 150 10.04 8.76 2.90
CA GLY A 150 8.83 9.50 2.55
C GLY A 150 8.80 10.05 1.13
N GLY A 151 7.67 10.65 0.77
CA GLY A 151 7.45 11.41 -0.46
C GLY A 151 7.15 10.57 -1.71
N ARG A 152 7.26 9.23 -1.63
CA ARG A 152 6.97 8.31 -2.74
C ARG A 152 6.38 6.99 -2.24
N GLY A 153 5.47 6.44 -3.02
CA GLY A 153 4.84 5.15 -2.80
C GLY A 153 3.43 5.11 -3.35
N ARG A 154 2.93 3.91 -3.65
CA ARG A 154 1.55 3.66 -4.06
C ARG A 154 0.98 2.50 -3.27
N THR A 155 -0.34 2.48 -3.10
CA THR A 155 -1.01 1.38 -2.40
C THR A 155 -0.83 0.04 -3.11
N TRP A 156 -0.86 0.04 -4.45
CA TRP A 156 -0.61 -1.16 -5.27
C TRP A 156 0.81 -1.71 -5.14
N ASP A 157 1.79 -0.82 -5.03
CA ASP A 157 3.20 -1.16 -4.83
C ASP A 157 3.36 -1.98 -3.53
N ALA A 158 2.74 -1.50 -2.43
CA ALA A 158 2.71 -2.23 -1.16
C ALA A 158 2.03 -3.61 -1.26
N LEU A 159 0.95 -3.75 -2.03
CA LEU A 159 0.30 -5.05 -2.26
C LEU A 159 1.27 -6.04 -2.93
N LEU A 160 1.97 -5.60 -3.98
CA LEU A 160 2.94 -6.44 -4.68
C LEU A 160 4.06 -6.90 -3.74
N GLY A 161 4.56 -6.00 -2.90
CA GLY A 161 5.58 -6.35 -1.90
C GLY A 161 5.08 -7.35 -0.85
N VAL A 162 3.82 -7.24 -0.40
CA VAL A 162 3.19 -8.25 0.47
C VAL A 162 3.13 -9.61 -0.23
N MET A 163 2.73 -9.65 -1.50
CA MET A 163 2.69 -10.91 -2.26
C MET A 163 4.07 -11.55 -2.39
N VAL A 164 5.12 -10.76 -2.59
CA VAL A 164 6.51 -11.26 -2.65
C VAL A 164 6.93 -11.86 -1.31
N ILE A 165 6.78 -11.13 -0.20
CA ILE A 165 7.19 -11.61 1.13
C ILE A 165 6.41 -12.86 1.54
N VAL A 166 5.09 -12.86 1.31
CA VAL A 166 4.24 -14.02 1.65
C VAL A 166 4.60 -15.24 0.80
N SER A 167 4.93 -15.05 -0.48
CA SER A 167 5.38 -16.15 -1.35
C SER A 167 6.72 -16.72 -0.90
N ILE A 168 7.66 -15.88 -0.47
CA ILE A 168 8.94 -16.32 0.10
C ILE A 168 8.71 -17.12 1.39
N GLN A 169 7.87 -16.60 2.30
CA GLN A 169 7.58 -17.27 3.57
C GLN A 169 6.96 -18.65 3.35
N TYR A 170 5.90 -18.74 2.52
CA TYR A 170 5.27 -20.04 2.25
C TYR A 170 6.16 -20.96 1.42
N GLY A 171 6.92 -20.45 0.45
CA GLY A 171 7.86 -21.26 -0.33
C GLY A 171 8.94 -21.90 0.53
N LEU A 172 9.59 -21.13 1.39
CA LEU A 172 10.61 -21.64 2.31
C LEU A 172 10.03 -22.60 3.36
N ALA A 173 8.81 -22.34 3.82
CA ALA A 173 8.11 -23.24 4.74
C ALA A 173 7.77 -24.59 4.10
N LEU A 174 7.38 -24.59 2.82
CA LEU A 174 7.10 -25.82 2.07
C LEU A 174 8.35 -26.66 1.82
N GLU A 175 9.49 -26.01 1.62
CA GLU A 175 10.81 -26.66 1.53
C GLU A 175 11.34 -27.15 2.89
N GLY A 176 10.59 -26.95 3.98
CA GLY A 176 10.98 -27.39 5.33
C GLY A 176 12.16 -26.61 5.92
N ILE A 177 12.47 -25.42 5.40
CA ILE A 177 13.54 -24.57 5.91
C ILE A 177 13.17 -24.05 7.31
N ALA A 178 14.08 -24.18 8.27
CA ALA A 178 13.86 -23.73 9.64
C ALA A 178 13.59 -22.21 9.73
N SER A 179 12.67 -21.80 10.62
CA SER A 179 12.26 -20.39 10.78
C SER A 179 13.40 -19.39 10.96
N PRO A 180 14.49 -19.67 11.71
CA PRO A 180 15.61 -18.72 11.83
C PRO A 180 16.24 -18.38 10.48
N VAL A 181 16.35 -19.36 9.57
CA VAL A 181 16.90 -19.16 8.23
C VAL A 181 15.94 -18.35 7.37
N GLN A 182 14.62 -18.58 7.49
CA GLN A 182 13.62 -17.76 6.81
C GLN A 182 13.71 -16.28 7.20
N TYR A 183 14.00 -16.00 8.47
CA TYR A 183 14.18 -14.64 8.97
C TYR A 183 15.45 -14.00 8.45
N MET A 184 16.55 -14.76 8.39
CA MET A 184 17.81 -14.29 7.78
C MET A 184 17.60 -13.93 6.31
N ILE A 185 16.88 -14.76 5.56
CA ILE A 185 16.57 -14.50 4.15
C ILE A 185 15.70 -13.25 4.01
N THR A 186 14.59 -13.18 4.75
CA THR A 186 13.65 -12.06 4.66
C THR A 186 14.29 -10.73 5.08
N GLY A 187 15.08 -10.76 6.17
CA GLY A 187 15.87 -9.61 6.61
C GLY A 187 16.94 -9.20 5.59
N GLY A 188 17.57 -10.18 4.92
CA GLY A 188 18.50 -9.93 3.82
C GLY A 188 17.84 -9.23 2.63
N VAL A 189 16.64 -9.66 2.22
CA VAL A 189 15.87 -9.01 1.14
C VAL A 189 15.48 -7.58 1.53
N LEU A 190 15.02 -7.37 2.77
CA LEU A 190 14.73 -6.03 3.29
C LEU A 190 15.99 -5.15 3.22
N LEU A 191 17.12 -5.63 3.73
CA LEU A 191 18.38 -4.88 3.74
C LEU A 191 18.81 -4.50 2.32
N ALA A 192 18.79 -5.45 1.39
CA ALA A 192 19.11 -5.19 -0.02
C ALA A 192 18.23 -4.08 -0.60
N THR A 193 16.91 -4.16 -0.36
CA THR A 193 15.96 -3.18 -0.87
C THR A 193 16.18 -1.79 -0.28
N VAL A 194 16.42 -1.69 1.04
CA VAL A 194 16.69 -0.42 1.73
C VAL A 194 17.98 0.21 1.23
N VAL A 195 19.03 -0.57 1.01
CA VAL A 195 20.31 -0.08 0.47
C VAL A 195 20.11 0.49 -0.93
N ILE A 196 19.36 -0.20 -1.80
CA ILE A 196 19.04 0.29 -3.14
C ILE A 196 18.25 1.60 -3.08
N ASP A 197 17.23 1.70 -2.22
CA ASP A 197 16.43 2.93 -2.05
C ASP A 197 17.29 4.11 -1.56
N ALA A 198 18.16 3.86 -0.56
CA ALA A 198 19.06 4.86 -0.01
C ALA A 198 20.06 5.41 -1.04
N ILE A 199 20.68 4.52 -1.84
CA ILE A 199 21.64 4.89 -2.89
C ILE A 199 20.94 5.69 -4.00
N THR A 200 19.81 5.18 -4.51
CA THR A 200 19.07 5.79 -5.62
C THR A 200 18.63 7.22 -5.29
N ARG A 201 18.23 7.48 -4.04
CA ARG A 201 17.87 8.82 -3.56
C ARG A 201 19.06 9.78 -3.54
N LYS A 202 20.24 9.33 -3.11
CA LYS A 202 21.44 10.17 -3.02
C LYS A 202 21.82 10.72 -4.39
N THR A 203 21.72 9.89 -5.42
CA THR A 203 21.98 10.26 -6.82
C THR A 203 21.00 11.33 -7.33
N GLN A 204 19.71 11.25 -6.98
CA GLN A 204 18.72 12.26 -7.41
C GLN A 204 18.87 13.63 -6.74
N LYS A 205 19.32 13.69 -5.48
CA LYS A 205 19.62 14.97 -4.82
C LYS A 205 20.79 15.72 -5.45
N THR A 206 21.73 15.00 -6.07
CA THR A 206 22.88 15.57 -6.77
C THR A 206 22.49 16.06 -8.17
N ALA A 207 21.61 15.35 -8.87
CA ALA A 207 21.15 15.72 -10.21
C ALA A 207 20.25 16.97 -10.24
N GLY A 208 19.48 17.25 -9.17
CA GLY A 208 18.64 18.46 -9.07
C GLY A 208 19.38 19.73 -8.63
N ARG A 209 20.71 19.69 -8.57
CA ARG A 209 21.59 20.82 -8.22
C ARG A 209 22.50 21.29 -9.36
N ALA A 210 22.37 20.67 -10.54
CA ALA A 210 22.99 21.11 -11.79
C ALA A 210 21.93 21.81 -12.65
#